data_AF-A0A527W530-F1
#
_entry.id   AF-A0A527W530-F1
#
_cell.length_a   1.000
_cell.length_b   1.000
_cell.length_c   1.000
_cell.angle_alpha   90.00
_cell.angle_beta   90.00
_cell.angle_gamma   90.00
#
_symmetry.space_group_name_H-M   'P 1'
#
loop_
_entity.id
_entity.type
_entity.pdbx_description
1 polymer ?
#
loop_
_entity_poly.entity_id
_entity_poly.type
_entity_poly.pdbx_seq_one_letter_code
_entity_poly.pdbx_strand_id
1 'polypeptide(L)' 'MSAEDRIRALPCWNGSIEIEPLPGGLSNANFVVTDAAGRHVVR' A
#
# COMPACT_ATOMS: atom_id res chain seq x y z
N MET A 1 -11.00 -10.88 -1.15
CA MET A 1 -10.36 -9.55 -1.15
C MET A 1 -8.93 -9.70 -0.67
N SER A 2 -7.99 -9.37 -1.55
CA SER A 2 -6.56 -9.29 -1.23
C SER A 2 -6.27 -8.11 -0.30
N ALA A 3 -5.05 -8.00 0.24
CA ALA A 3 -4.65 -6.83 1.00
C ALA A 3 -4.58 -5.60 0.08
N GLU A 4 -4.12 -5.81 -1.14
CA GLU A 4 -4.00 -4.83 -2.20
C GLU A 4 -5.37 -4.25 -2.59
N ASP A 5 -6.45 -5.05 -2.56
CA ASP A 5 -7.81 -4.55 -2.78
C ASP A 5 -8.26 -3.59 -1.66
N ARG A 6 -7.93 -3.90 -0.41
CA ARG A 6 -8.23 -3.02 0.73
C ARG A 6 -7.44 -1.73 0.67
N ILE A 7 -6.16 -1.83 0.29
CA ILE A 7 -5.28 -0.68 0.10
C ILE A 7 -5.86 0.24 -0.98
N ARG A 8 -6.23 -0.28 -2.16
CA ARG A 8 -6.84 0.52 -3.25
C ARG A 8 -8.13 1.23 -2.85
N ALA A 9 -8.88 0.69 -1.89
CA ALA A 9 -10.14 1.27 -1.44
C ALA A 9 -9.96 2.46 -0.46
N LEU A 10 -8.74 2.75 0.00
CA LEU A 10 -8.51 3.88 0.91
C LEU A 10 -8.73 5.22 0.18
N PRO A 11 -9.47 6.17 0.77
CA PRO A 11 -9.82 7.43 0.11
C PRO A 11 -8.70 8.48 0.13
N CYS A 12 -7.54 8.16 0.71
CA CYS A 12 -6.44 9.12 0.90
C CYS A 12 -5.47 9.19 -0.29
N TRP A 13 -5.67 8.37 -1.32
CA TRP A 13 -4.76 8.31 -2.46
C TRP A 13 -4.91 9.49 -3.41
N ASN A 14 -3.78 9.97 -3.91
CA ASN A 14 -3.75 10.92 -5.01
C ASN A 14 -3.50 10.19 -6.33
N GLY A 15 -4.56 10.00 -7.12
CA GLY A 15 -4.49 9.38 -8.44
C GLY A 15 -4.29 7.86 -8.39
N SER A 16 -3.66 7.32 -9.44
CA SER A 16 -3.32 5.90 -9.51
C SER A 16 -2.21 5.55 -8.53
N ILE A 17 -2.29 4.34 -7.95
CA ILE A 17 -1.30 3.85 -7.00
C ILE A 17 -0.61 2.58 -7.49
N GLU A 18 0.66 2.43 -7.13
CA GLU A 18 1.44 1.21 -7.26
C GLU A 18 1.66 0.61 -5.87
N ILE A 19 1.49 -0.71 -5.72
CA ILE A 19 1.54 -1.41 -4.42
C ILE A 19 2.61 -2.50 -4.50
N GLU A 20 3.58 -2.43 -3.61
CA GLU A 20 4.68 -3.39 -3.50
C GLU A 20 4.71 -4.01 -2.09
N PRO A 21 4.74 -5.34 -1.94
CA PRO A 21 4.94 -5.96 -0.64
C PRO A 21 6.34 -5.64 -0.12
N LEU A 22 6.45 -5.30 1.17
CA LEU A 22 7.74 -5.07 1.81
C LEU A 22 8.17 -6.34 2.56
N PRO A 23 9.10 -7.15 2.02
CA PRO A 23 9.60 -8.34 2.69
C PRO A 23 10.42 -7.92 3.91
N GLY A 24 9.99 -8.32 5.11
CA GLY A 24 10.73 -7.98 6.34
C GLY A 24 9.96 -8.03 7.66
N GLY A 25 8.66 -8.37 7.67
CA GLY A 25 7.89 -8.53 8.90
C GLY A 25 7.73 -9.99 9.27
N LEU A 26 8.32 -10.43 10.39
CA LEU A 26 8.07 -11.78 10.94
C LEU A 26 6.58 -12.01 11.31
N SER A 27 5.75 -10.96 11.35
CA SER A 27 4.37 -11.04 11.85
C SER A 27 3.35 -10.11 11.17
N ASN A 28 3.76 -9.05 10.46
CA ASN A 28 2.83 -8.09 9.83
C ASN A 28 3.13 -7.95 8.33
N ALA A 29 2.08 -8.02 7.50
CA ALA A 29 2.18 -7.72 6.08
C ALA A 29 2.26 -6.20 5.90
N ASN A 30 3.43 -5.70 5.52
CA ASN A 30 3.65 -4.30 5.21
C ASN A 30 3.73 -4.11 3.70
N PHE A 31 3.21 -2.98 3.23
CA PHE A 31 3.22 -2.61 1.82
C PHE A 31 3.82 -1.22 1.68
N VAL A 32 4.55 -1.02 0.59
CA VAL A 32 4.93 0.29 0.11
C VAL A 32 3.96 0.65 -1.01
N VAL A 33 3.34 1.83 -0.88
CA VAL A 33 2.39 2.35 -1.87
C VAL A 33 2.95 3.64 -2.43
N THR A 34 3.04 3.73 -3.74
CA THR A 34 3.44 4.97 -4.44
C THR A 34 2.21 5.58 -5.09
N ASP A 35 1.92 6.85 -4.78
CA ASP A 35 0.87 7.65 -5.41
C ASP A 35 1.44 8.95 -5.99
N ALA A 36 0.60 9.85 -6.50
CA ALA A 36 1.06 11.12 -7.06
C ALA A 36 1.67 12.09 -6.02
N ALA A 37 1.46 11.87 -4.72
CA ALA A 37 2.05 12.65 -3.64
C ALA A 37 3.38 12.06 -3.13
N GLY A 38 3.70 10.82 -3.48
CA GLY A 38 4.97 10.16 -3.16
C GLY A 38 4.80 8.74 -2.63
N ARG A 39 5.70 8.33 -1.73
CA ARG A 39 5.79 6.96 -1.21
C ARG A 39 5.26 6.88 0.22
N HIS A 40 4.40 5.90 0.47
CA HIS A 40 3.71 5.68 1.74
C HIS A 40 3.89 4.24 2.20
N VAL A 41 3.82 4.01 3.52
CA VAL A 41 3.82 2.66 4.10
C VAL A 41 2.42 2.34 4.61
N VAL A 42 1.90 1.17 4.23
CA VAL A 42 0.58 0.68 4.63
C VAL A 42 0.71 -0.64 5.38
N ARG A 43 -0.14 -0.81 6.40
CA ARG A 43 -0.23 -2.00 7.25
C ARG A 43 -1.69 -2.27 7.61
#